data_AF-A0A519IFS6-F1
#
_entry.id   AF-A0A519IFS6-F1
#
_cell.length_a   1.000
_cell.length_b   1.000
_cell.length_c   1.000
_cell.angle_alpha   90.00
_cell.angle_beta   90.00
_cell.angle_gamma   90.00
#
_symmetry.space_group_name_H-M   'P 1'
#
loop_
_entity.id
_entity.type
_entity.pdbx_description
1 polymer ?
#
loop_
_entity_poly.entity_id
_entity_poly.type
_entity_poly.pdbx_seq_one_letter_code
_entity_poly.pdbx_strand_id
1 'polypeptide(L)'
;LLFLVHGEVTDAEVDVFDREAVFVDRVMQPLRAAMPELKVVFEHVTTKEAAAYVAGSDRFTAATITPQHLLYNRNAIFTGGLRPHYYCLPVLKREEHRQALLKAVASGSPKFFLGTDSAPHASVMKEASVCGAGCFTAVSALELYAEAFEAIGALDRLEAFAGHHGPDFYGLPRNTGTVTLKREAWTLPAAVPFGDAQLKPLRGGEELQWKLIA
;
A
#
# COMPACT_ATOMS: atom_id res chain seq x y z
N LEU A 1 -20.92 9.97 3.43
CA LEU A 1 -20.36 9.55 2.13
C LEU A 1 -18.84 9.66 2.22
N LEU A 2 -18.11 8.64 1.75
CA LEU A 2 -16.65 8.68 1.63
C LEU A 2 -16.29 8.63 0.14
N PHE A 3 -15.31 9.43 -0.26
CA PHE A 3 -14.74 9.41 -1.60
C PHE A 3 -13.37 8.74 -1.54
N LEU A 4 -13.28 7.53 -2.08
CA LEU A 4 -12.04 6.77 -2.16
C LEU A 4 -11.44 7.02 -3.54
N VAL A 5 -10.17 7.44 -3.60
CA VAL A 5 -9.59 7.91 -4.86
C VAL A 5 -8.26 7.24 -5.17
N HIS A 6 -8.20 6.61 -6.34
CA HIS A 6 -6.96 6.32 -7.03
C HIS A 6 -6.46 7.63 -7.67
N GLY A 7 -5.53 8.30 -7.00
CA GLY A 7 -5.12 9.66 -7.36
C GLY A 7 -3.95 9.70 -8.34
N GLU A 8 -4.17 9.29 -9.58
CA GLU A 8 -3.25 9.51 -10.70
C GLU A 8 -3.98 10.24 -11.83
N VAL A 9 -3.36 11.25 -12.43
CA VAL A 9 -3.80 11.73 -13.76
C VAL A 9 -3.39 10.72 -14.83
N THR A 10 -4.11 10.68 -15.95
CA THR A 10 -3.85 9.71 -17.03
C THR A 10 -3.44 10.36 -18.35
N ASP A 11 -3.17 11.66 -18.32
CA ASP A 11 -2.67 12.44 -19.45
C ASP A 11 -1.43 11.77 -20.06
N ALA A 12 -1.39 11.65 -21.39
CA ALA A 12 -0.36 10.88 -22.09
C ALA A 12 1.03 11.52 -22.00
N GLU A 13 1.10 12.84 -21.82
CA GLU A 13 2.33 13.60 -21.67
C GLU A 13 2.91 13.57 -20.24
N VAL A 14 2.15 13.09 -19.25
CA VAL A 14 2.61 13.00 -17.86
C VAL A 14 3.26 11.64 -17.62
N ASP A 15 4.56 11.68 -17.27
CA ASP A 15 5.33 10.49 -16.94
C ASP A 15 4.66 9.70 -15.80
N VAL A 16 4.64 8.38 -15.91
CA VAL A 16 3.97 7.49 -14.94
C VAL A 16 4.47 7.66 -13.51
N PHE A 17 5.71 8.10 -13.31
CA PHE A 17 6.26 8.36 -11.98
C PHE A 17 5.76 9.70 -11.37
N ASP A 18 5.23 10.62 -12.19
CA ASP A 18 4.80 11.97 -11.79
C ASP A 18 3.27 12.10 -11.64
N ARG A 19 2.50 11.14 -12.16
CA ARG A 19 1.02 11.19 -12.20
C ARG A 19 0.35 11.44 -10.86
N GLU A 20 0.86 10.83 -9.79
CA GLU A 20 0.31 11.00 -8.43
C GLU A 20 0.55 12.42 -7.89
N ALA A 21 1.77 12.97 -8.08
CA ALA A 21 2.09 14.33 -7.66
C ALA A 21 1.27 15.36 -8.45
N VAL A 22 1.14 15.16 -9.76
CA VAL A 22 0.30 16.03 -10.62
C VAL A 22 -1.17 15.95 -10.22
N PHE A 23 -1.67 14.78 -9.81
CA PHE A 23 -3.03 14.63 -9.31
C PHE A 23 -3.27 15.43 -8.02
N VAL A 24 -2.29 15.47 -7.10
CA VAL A 24 -2.37 16.27 -5.86
C VAL A 24 -2.67 17.73 -6.21
N ASP A 25 -1.92 18.30 -7.14
CA ASP A 25 -2.02 19.71 -7.51
C ASP A 25 -3.25 20.02 -8.36
N ARG A 26 -3.51 19.21 -9.39
CA ARG A 26 -4.56 19.51 -10.39
C ARG A 26 -5.96 19.09 -9.96
N VAL A 27 -6.09 18.10 -9.08
CA VAL A 27 -7.38 17.50 -8.75
C VAL A 27 -7.66 17.54 -7.25
N MET A 28 -6.76 16.98 -6.43
CA MET A 28 -7.03 16.81 -4.99
C MET A 28 -7.17 18.16 -4.29
N GLN A 29 -6.23 19.09 -4.49
CA GLN A 29 -6.30 20.43 -3.89
C GLN A 29 -7.58 21.20 -4.30
N PRO A 30 -7.92 21.32 -5.60
CA PRO A 30 -9.19 21.94 -6.02
C PRO A 30 -10.45 21.25 -5.46
N LEU A 31 -10.48 19.92 -5.47
CA LEU A 31 -11.60 19.14 -4.93
C LEU A 31 -11.82 19.46 -3.44
N ARG A 32 -10.74 19.47 -2.66
CA ARG A 32 -10.76 19.77 -1.23
C ARG A 32 -11.17 21.22 -0.94
N ALA A 33 -10.77 22.17 -1.78
CA ALA A 33 -11.20 23.56 -1.67
C ALA A 33 -12.71 23.72 -1.97
N ALA A 34 -13.23 22.99 -2.95
CA ALA A 34 -14.64 23.04 -3.33
C ALA A 34 -15.57 22.29 -2.35
N MET A 35 -15.07 21.22 -1.72
CA MET A 35 -15.85 20.35 -0.84
C MET A 35 -15.09 20.04 0.47
N PRO A 36 -14.88 21.02 1.35
CA PRO A 36 -14.02 20.88 2.53
C PRO A 36 -14.52 19.86 3.56
N GLU A 37 -15.82 19.54 3.59
CA GLU A 37 -16.38 18.57 4.53
C GLU A 37 -16.55 17.15 3.95
N LEU A 38 -16.30 16.94 2.65
CA LEU A 38 -16.33 15.61 2.05
C LEU A 38 -15.23 14.74 2.67
N LYS A 39 -15.51 13.54 3.19
CA LYS A 39 -14.41 12.65 3.63
C LYS A 39 -13.73 12.02 2.40
N VAL A 40 -12.41 12.17 2.29
CA VAL A 40 -11.60 11.63 1.20
C VAL A 40 -10.54 10.67 1.74
N VAL A 41 -10.43 9.49 1.12
CA VAL A 41 -9.28 8.59 1.30
C VAL A 41 -8.49 8.60 0.00
N PHE A 42 -7.26 9.12 0.08
CA PHE A 42 -6.28 8.98 -0.99
C PHE A 42 -5.72 7.56 -0.92
N GLU A 43 -6.22 6.68 -1.78
CA GLU A 43 -5.85 5.28 -1.74
C GLU A 43 -4.37 5.10 -2.13
N HIS A 44 -3.74 4.08 -1.54
CA HIS A 44 -2.43 3.50 -1.89
C HIS A 44 -1.38 4.56 -2.29
N VAL A 45 -1.17 5.59 -1.47
CA VAL A 45 -0.23 6.68 -1.78
C VAL A 45 1.20 6.17 -1.93
N THR A 46 1.93 6.70 -2.92
CA THR A 46 3.25 6.18 -3.33
C THR A 46 4.37 7.21 -3.30
N THR A 47 4.03 8.50 -3.15
CA THR A 47 4.96 9.62 -3.26
C THR A 47 5.16 10.40 -1.95
N LYS A 48 6.33 11.03 -1.77
CA LYS A 48 6.57 12.01 -0.71
C LYS A 48 5.60 13.20 -0.77
N GLU A 49 5.18 13.60 -1.98
CA GLU A 49 4.23 14.68 -2.22
C GLU A 49 2.85 14.33 -1.64
N ALA A 50 2.31 13.15 -1.96
CA ALA A 50 1.05 12.69 -1.40
C ALA A 50 1.13 12.50 0.12
N ALA A 51 2.24 11.92 0.63
CA ALA A 51 2.45 11.78 2.06
C ALA A 51 2.47 13.14 2.79
N ALA A 52 3.19 14.12 2.25
CA ALA A 52 3.25 15.47 2.81
C ALA A 52 1.89 16.18 2.75
N TYR A 53 1.17 16.03 1.63
CA TYR A 53 -0.17 16.58 1.45
C TYR A 53 -1.15 16.06 2.51
N VAL A 54 -1.23 14.73 2.68
CA VAL A 54 -2.12 14.10 3.66
C VAL A 54 -1.71 14.46 5.08
N ALA A 55 -0.41 14.50 5.38
CA ALA A 55 0.06 14.94 6.70
C ALA A 55 -0.39 16.37 7.02
N GLY A 56 -0.29 17.29 6.05
CA GLY A 56 -0.67 18.71 6.18
C GLY A 56 -2.17 19.03 6.05
N SER A 57 -3.02 18.06 5.68
CA SER A 57 -4.45 18.29 5.44
C SER A 57 -5.28 18.50 6.72
N ASP A 58 -6.59 18.70 6.58
CA ASP A 58 -7.54 18.63 7.70
C ASP A 58 -7.91 17.17 8.09
N ARG A 59 -8.87 17.02 9.02
CA ARG A 59 -9.37 15.74 9.54
C ARG A 59 -10.22 14.92 8.55
N PHE A 60 -10.62 15.50 7.42
CA PHE A 60 -11.49 14.86 6.43
C PHE A 60 -10.68 14.23 5.28
N THR A 61 -9.35 14.29 5.33
CA THR A 61 -8.46 13.65 4.36
C THR A 61 -7.56 12.65 5.06
N ALA A 62 -7.57 11.42 4.58
CA ALA A 62 -6.70 10.34 5.02
C ALA A 62 -6.12 9.59 3.81
N ALA A 63 -5.24 8.62 4.06
CA ALA A 63 -4.67 7.77 3.03
C ALA A 63 -4.47 6.34 3.50
N THR A 64 -4.57 5.41 2.55
CA THR A 64 -4.08 4.05 2.73
C THR A 64 -2.66 3.92 2.19
N ILE A 65 -1.86 3.04 2.79
CA ILE A 65 -0.52 2.71 2.30
C ILE A 65 -0.41 1.19 2.26
N THR A 66 0.08 0.66 1.14
CA THR A 66 0.18 -0.79 0.88
C THR A 66 1.51 -1.37 1.40
N PRO A 67 1.61 -2.69 1.64
CA PRO A 67 2.87 -3.26 2.15
C PRO A 67 4.00 -3.16 1.12
N GLN A 68 3.72 -3.33 -0.18
CA GLN A 68 4.75 -3.22 -1.22
C GLN A 68 5.36 -1.82 -1.30
N HIS A 69 4.57 -0.76 -1.07
CA HIS A 69 5.07 0.62 -1.09
C HIS A 69 5.85 1.01 0.17
N LEU A 70 5.70 0.28 1.28
CA LEU A 70 6.56 0.43 2.46
C LEU A 70 7.87 -0.37 2.32
N LEU A 71 7.78 -1.59 1.79
CA LEU A 71 8.91 -2.51 1.70
C LEU A 71 9.86 -2.18 0.54
N TYR A 72 9.34 -1.69 -0.58
CA TYR A 72 10.10 -1.61 -1.83
C TYR A 72 10.08 -0.22 -2.47
N ASN A 73 11.16 0.07 -3.19
CA ASN A 73 11.22 1.14 -4.18
C ASN A 73 11.30 0.51 -5.58
N ARG A 74 11.25 1.35 -6.61
CA ARG A 74 11.19 0.92 -8.03
C ARG A 74 12.32 0.01 -8.49
N ASN A 75 13.47 0.02 -7.82
CA ASN A 75 14.56 -0.89 -8.15
C ASN A 75 14.12 -2.36 -8.01
N ALA A 76 13.19 -2.66 -7.09
CA ALA A 76 12.66 -4.01 -6.90
C ALA A 76 11.97 -4.57 -8.16
N ILE A 77 11.49 -3.72 -9.07
CA ILE A 77 10.93 -4.13 -10.37
C ILE A 77 12.02 -4.68 -11.30
N PHE A 78 13.27 -4.25 -11.14
CA PHE A 78 14.37 -4.53 -12.07
C PHE A 78 15.51 -5.37 -11.47
N THR A 79 15.46 -5.69 -10.18
CA THR A 79 16.48 -6.49 -9.50
C THR A 79 16.60 -7.89 -10.12
N GLY A 80 17.75 -8.19 -10.72
CA GLY A 80 18.01 -9.49 -11.36
C GLY A 80 17.23 -9.71 -12.67
N GLY A 81 16.59 -8.66 -13.21
CA GLY A 81 15.71 -8.73 -14.37
C GLY A 81 14.35 -8.08 -14.09
N LEU A 82 13.48 -8.04 -15.10
CA LEU A 82 12.13 -7.51 -14.94
C LEU A 82 11.28 -8.48 -14.09
N ARG A 83 10.78 -8.00 -12.95
CA ARG A 83 9.94 -8.75 -11.99
C ARG A 83 8.49 -8.24 -12.09
N PRO A 84 7.65 -8.81 -12.97
CA PRO A 84 6.30 -8.26 -13.21
C PRO A 84 5.37 -8.38 -12.01
N HIS A 85 5.61 -9.33 -11.08
CA HIS A 85 4.85 -9.46 -9.83
C HIS A 85 5.05 -8.31 -8.85
N TYR A 86 6.01 -7.42 -9.11
CA TYR A 86 6.26 -6.18 -8.36
C TYR A 86 5.68 -4.94 -9.07
N TYR A 87 5.11 -5.12 -10.27
CA TYR A 87 4.46 -4.04 -11.01
C TYR A 87 2.99 -3.88 -10.57
N CYS A 88 2.68 -2.70 -10.04
CA CYS A 88 1.35 -2.25 -9.63
C CYS A 88 1.13 -0.78 -10.06
N LEU A 89 -0.10 -0.29 -9.90
CA LEU A 89 -0.42 1.13 -10.03
C LEU A 89 -1.00 1.66 -8.71
N PRO A 90 -0.59 2.84 -8.24
CA PRO A 90 0.50 3.66 -8.77
C PRO A 90 1.84 2.91 -8.69
N VAL A 91 2.76 3.19 -9.61
CA VAL A 91 4.01 2.42 -9.72
C VAL A 91 4.91 2.64 -8.51
N LEU A 92 5.69 1.63 -8.09
CA LEU A 92 6.77 1.81 -7.12
C LEU A 92 7.64 3.00 -7.54
N LYS A 93 7.97 3.88 -6.58
CA LYS A 93 8.69 5.14 -6.81
C LYS A 93 10.15 5.05 -6.37
N ARG A 94 10.92 6.15 -6.49
CA ARG A 94 12.30 6.24 -5.97
C ARG A 94 12.33 6.06 -4.44
N GLU A 95 13.51 5.73 -3.92
CA GLU A 95 13.70 5.46 -2.49
C GLU A 95 13.27 6.62 -1.57
N GLU A 96 13.45 7.86 -1.99
CA GLU A 96 13.00 9.03 -1.21
C GLU A 96 11.49 9.02 -0.93
N HIS A 97 10.68 8.50 -1.84
CA HIS A 97 9.25 8.42 -1.66
C HIS A 97 8.90 7.29 -0.68
N ARG A 98 9.55 6.11 -0.80
CA ARG A 98 9.40 5.02 0.17
C ARG A 98 9.75 5.46 1.59
N GLN A 99 10.84 6.20 1.75
CA GLN A 99 11.26 6.76 3.04
C GLN A 99 10.23 7.75 3.60
N ALA A 100 9.58 8.56 2.75
CA ALA A 100 8.51 9.44 3.19
C ALA A 100 7.27 8.66 3.67
N LEU A 101 6.92 7.54 3.02
CA LEU A 101 5.83 6.66 3.48
C LEU A 101 6.16 5.98 4.80
N LEU A 102 7.39 5.49 4.97
CA LEU A 102 7.87 4.93 6.24
C LEU A 102 7.80 5.98 7.37
N LYS A 103 8.21 7.22 7.08
CA LYS A 103 8.09 8.33 8.04
C LYS A 103 6.63 8.64 8.38
N ALA A 104 5.73 8.56 7.40
CA ALA A 104 4.30 8.77 7.61
C ALA A 104 3.72 7.74 8.58
N VAL A 105 4.00 6.45 8.40
CA VAL A 105 3.51 5.40 9.32
C VAL A 105 4.20 5.45 10.69
N ALA A 106 5.50 5.77 10.73
CA ALA A 106 6.25 5.92 11.99
C ALA A 106 5.74 7.09 12.85
N SER A 107 5.12 8.11 12.24
CA SER A 107 4.55 9.25 12.98
C SER A 107 3.41 8.87 13.91
N GLY A 108 2.77 7.71 13.70
CA GLY A 108 1.56 7.31 14.42
C GLY A 108 0.33 8.17 14.10
N SER A 109 0.37 8.97 13.02
CA SER A 109 -0.75 9.82 12.62
C SER A 109 -2.00 9.00 12.27
N PRO A 110 -3.19 9.38 12.76
CA PRO A 110 -4.44 8.67 12.47
C PRO A 110 -4.92 8.83 11.02
N LYS A 111 -4.23 9.66 10.21
CA LYS A 111 -4.55 9.85 8.80
C LYS A 111 -4.00 8.77 7.88
N PHE A 112 -3.12 7.90 8.37
CA PHE A 112 -2.56 6.80 7.59
C PHE A 112 -3.00 5.48 8.20
N PHE A 113 -3.57 4.62 7.37
CA PHE A 113 -4.07 3.31 7.79
C PHE A 113 -3.89 2.23 6.73
N LEU A 114 -4.06 0.99 7.15
CA LEU A 114 -3.85 -0.18 6.31
C LEU A 114 -4.83 -0.21 5.14
N GLY A 115 -4.29 -0.32 3.92
CA GLY A 115 -5.01 -0.73 2.72
C GLY A 115 -4.07 -1.55 1.85
N THR A 116 -4.36 -2.83 1.63
CA THR A 116 -3.38 -3.75 1.02
C THR A 116 -3.21 -3.51 -0.47
N ASP A 117 -4.26 -3.03 -1.14
CA ASP A 117 -4.39 -3.07 -2.59
C ASP A 117 -4.00 -4.45 -3.16
N SER A 118 -4.41 -5.52 -2.46
CA SER A 118 -4.11 -6.87 -2.92
C SER A 118 -4.90 -7.15 -4.19
N ALA A 119 -4.19 -7.12 -5.32
CA ALA A 119 -4.75 -7.19 -6.66
C ALA A 119 -4.23 -8.44 -7.39
N PRO A 120 -4.84 -9.62 -7.17
CA PRO A 120 -4.40 -10.86 -7.80
C PRO A 120 -4.70 -10.87 -9.30
N HIS A 121 -3.72 -11.32 -10.07
CA HIS A 121 -3.86 -11.70 -11.48
C HIS A 121 -3.27 -13.08 -11.67
N ALA A 122 -3.87 -13.90 -12.54
CA ALA A 122 -3.29 -15.18 -12.90
C ALA A 122 -1.83 -15.01 -13.34
N SER A 123 -0.95 -15.91 -12.93
CA SER A 123 0.50 -15.82 -13.18
C SER A 123 0.83 -15.62 -14.65
N VAL A 124 0.11 -16.32 -15.54
CA VAL A 124 0.23 -16.18 -17.00
C VAL A 124 -0.07 -14.77 -17.51
N MET A 125 -0.98 -14.02 -16.87
CA MET A 125 -1.27 -12.63 -17.22
C MET A 125 -0.23 -11.66 -16.66
N LYS A 126 0.40 -11.99 -15.54
CA LYS A 126 1.53 -11.22 -15.00
C LYS A 126 2.80 -11.43 -15.81
N GLU A 127 3.00 -12.62 -16.36
CA GLU A 127 4.22 -13.03 -17.09
C GLU A 127 4.12 -12.84 -18.62
N ALA A 128 3.06 -12.16 -19.08
CA ALA A 128 2.85 -11.81 -20.48
C ALA A 128 3.65 -10.55 -20.91
N SER A 129 3.75 -10.32 -22.22
CA SER A 129 4.39 -9.12 -22.80
C SER A 129 3.69 -7.82 -22.41
N VAL A 130 2.39 -7.88 -22.16
CA VAL A 130 1.59 -6.80 -21.55
C VAL A 130 0.96 -7.38 -20.29
N CYS A 131 1.45 -6.94 -19.13
CA CYS A 131 1.06 -7.52 -17.86
C CYS A 131 0.04 -6.66 -17.10
N GLY A 132 -0.84 -7.32 -16.33
CA GLY A 132 -1.74 -6.65 -15.40
C GLY A 132 -0.97 -5.98 -14.25
N ALA A 133 -1.33 -4.74 -13.92
CA ALA A 133 -0.82 -4.06 -12.73
C ALA A 133 -1.51 -4.62 -11.47
N GLY A 134 -0.71 -5.02 -10.47
CA GLY A 134 -1.22 -5.50 -9.19
C GLY A 134 -0.24 -6.43 -8.48
N CYS A 135 -0.18 -6.31 -7.16
CA CYS A 135 0.58 -7.19 -6.28
C CYS A 135 -0.40 -8.04 -5.46
N PHE A 136 -0.21 -9.36 -5.44
CA PHE A 136 -1.04 -10.24 -4.61
C PHE A 136 -0.44 -10.38 -3.21
N THR A 137 -1.02 -9.69 -2.22
CA THR A 137 -0.46 -9.59 -0.86
C THR A 137 -1.37 -10.18 0.21
N ALA A 138 -2.63 -10.47 -0.10
CA ALA A 138 -3.63 -10.89 0.90
C ALA A 138 -3.23 -12.14 1.73
N VAL A 139 -2.37 -13.02 1.20
CA VAL A 139 -1.91 -14.24 1.90
C VAL A 139 -0.98 -13.93 3.07
N SER A 140 -0.28 -12.79 3.04
CA SER A 140 0.79 -12.46 4.00
C SER A 140 0.81 -10.98 4.37
N ALA A 141 -0.30 -10.27 4.21
CA ALA A 141 -0.33 -8.81 4.32
C ALA A 141 0.14 -8.32 5.69
N LEU A 142 -0.35 -8.93 6.78
CA LEU A 142 -0.01 -8.52 8.14
C LEU A 142 1.47 -8.80 8.46
N GLU A 143 2.00 -9.92 7.98
CA GLU A 143 3.40 -10.29 8.08
C GLU A 143 4.31 -9.28 7.36
N LEU A 144 3.94 -8.89 6.14
CA LEU A 144 4.67 -7.89 5.37
C LEU A 144 4.67 -6.51 6.03
N TYR A 145 3.53 -6.09 6.61
CA TYR A 145 3.50 -4.85 7.41
C TYR A 145 4.33 -4.96 8.68
N ALA A 146 4.31 -6.10 9.37
CA ALA A 146 5.12 -6.30 10.57
C ALA A 146 6.61 -6.16 10.29
N GLU A 147 7.11 -6.74 9.19
CA GLU A 147 8.48 -6.53 8.75
C GLU A 147 8.78 -5.06 8.42
N ALA A 148 7.87 -4.37 7.72
CA ALA A 148 8.06 -2.96 7.37
C ALA A 148 8.14 -2.05 8.60
N PHE A 149 7.26 -2.27 9.59
CA PHE A 149 7.22 -1.50 10.84
C PHE A 149 8.38 -1.86 11.77
N GLU A 150 8.77 -3.14 11.83
CA GLU A 150 9.95 -3.59 12.58
C GLU A 150 11.24 -2.98 12.02
N ALA A 151 11.41 -2.94 10.70
CA ALA A 151 12.61 -2.41 10.06
C ALA A 151 12.89 -0.94 10.39
N ILE A 152 11.87 -0.19 10.81
CA ILE A 152 11.97 1.22 11.23
C ILE A 152 11.82 1.41 12.74
N GLY A 153 11.79 0.32 13.52
CA GLY A 153 11.67 0.35 14.98
C GLY A 153 10.33 0.90 15.48
N ALA A 154 9.25 0.75 14.72
CA ALA A 154 7.93 1.31 15.02
C ALA A 154 6.84 0.22 15.16
N LEU A 155 7.21 -1.01 15.54
CA LEU A 155 6.26 -2.13 15.62
C LEU A 155 5.07 -1.85 16.57
N ASP A 156 5.28 -1.03 17.59
CA ASP A 156 4.24 -0.52 18.51
C ASP A 156 3.14 0.31 17.82
N ARG A 157 3.40 0.83 16.61
CA ARG A 157 2.44 1.59 15.81
C ARG A 157 1.57 0.73 14.90
N LEU A 158 1.94 -0.53 14.69
CA LEU A 158 1.28 -1.41 13.72
C LEU A 158 -0.20 -1.63 14.06
N GLU A 159 -0.53 -1.83 15.34
CA GLU A 159 -1.91 -2.07 15.77
C GLU A 159 -2.83 -0.88 15.41
N ALA A 160 -2.40 0.34 15.72
CA ALA A 160 -3.21 1.52 15.44
C ALA A 160 -3.42 1.73 13.93
N PHE A 161 -2.36 1.53 13.14
CA PHE A 161 -2.41 1.59 11.67
C PHE A 161 -3.32 0.52 11.06
N ALA A 162 -3.28 -0.71 11.58
CA ALA A 162 -4.01 -1.86 11.03
C ALA A 162 -5.45 -2.01 11.54
N GLY A 163 -5.74 -1.56 12.77
CA GLY A 163 -6.98 -1.88 13.47
C GLY A 163 -7.76 -0.69 14.03
N HIS A 164 -7.17 0.50 14.16
CA HIS A 164 -7.83 1.66 14.81
C HIS A 164 -8.14 2.80 13.84
N HIS A 165 -7.12 3.29 13.12
CA HIS A 165 -7.22 4.51 12.33
C HIS A 165 -8.27 4.42 11.21
N GLY A 166 -8.33 3.28 10.51
CA GLY A 166 -9.34 3.00 9.49
C GLY A 166 -10.78 3.08 10.02
N PRO A 167 -11.20 2.22 10.97
CA PRO A 167 -12.56 2.27 11.51
C PRO A 167 -12.90 3.65 12.11
N ASP A 168 -11.97 4.30 12.80
CA ASP A 168 -12.19 5.65 13.35
C ASP A 168 -12.50 6.68 12.23
N PHE A 169 -11.73 6.67 11.13
CA PHE A 169 -11.97 7.58 10.00
C PHE A 169 -13.31 7.30 9.30
N TYR A 170 -13.63 6.01 9.12
CA TYR A 170 -14.88 5.54 8.52
C TYR A 170 -16.10 5.75 9.43
N GLY A 171 -15.91 5.99 10.72
CA GLY A 171 -17.00 6.08 11.70
C GLY A 171 -17.62 4.71 12.03
N LEU A 172 -16.81 3.66 11.99
CA LEU A 172 -17.17 2.28 12.28
C LEU A 172 -16.62 1.84 13.65
N PRO A 173 -17.27 0.89 14.34
CA PRO A 173 -16.71 0.33 15.56
C PRO A 173 -15.40 -0.41 15.28
N ARG A 174 -14.47 -0.35 16.24
CA ARG A 174 -13.26 -1.16 16.23
C ARG A 174 -13.61 -2.63 16.50
N ASN A 175 -12.81 -3.53 15.94
CA ASN A 175 -12.89 -4.95 16.28
C ASN A 175 -12.55 -5.18 17.75
N THR A 176 -13.21 -6.14 18.39
CA THR A 176 -12.96 -6.54 19.79
C THR A 176 -12.09 -7.78 19.92
N GLY A 177 -11.92 -8.53 18.83
CA GLY A 177 -11.02 -9.67 18.74
C GLY A 177 -9.57 -9.24 18.52
N THR A 178 -8.67 -10.22 18.62
CA THR A 178 -7.24 -10.02 18.38
C THR A 178 -6.74 -11.07 17.40
N VAL A 179 -5.64 -10.74 16.73
CA VAL A 179 -4.82 -11.68 15.97
C VAL A 179 -3.43 -11.70 16.56
N THR A 180 -2.69 -12.80 16.39
CA THR A 180 -1.33 -12.95 16.90
C THR A 180 -0.35 -13.13 15.76
N LEU A 181 0.59 -12.18 15.64
CA LEU A 181 1.78 -12.30 14.80
C LEU A 181 2.94 -12.80 15.68
N LYS A 182 3.51 -13.94 15.31
CA LYS A 182 4.69 -14.50 15.96
C LYS A 182 5.92 -14.22 15.12
N ARG A 183 7.00 -13.79 15.75
CA ARG A 183 8.32 -13.71 15.12
C ARG A 183 8.86 -15.13 14.91
N GLU A 184 8.51 -15.69 13.77
CA GLU A 184 8.81 -17.06 13.37
C GLU A 184 9.03 -17.06 11.86
N ALA A 185 10.23 -17.47 11.45
CA ALA A 185 10.57 -17.60 10.05
C ALA A 185 9.70 -18.67 9.38
N TRP A 186 9.12 -18.36 8.22
CA TRP A 186 8.40 -19.33 7.40
C TRP A 186 8.47 -18.97 5.91
N THR A 187 8.44 -19.98 5.06
CA THR A 187 8.44 -19.79 3.61
C THR A 187 7.03 -19.57 3.09
N LEU A 188 6.81 -18.42 2.44
CA LEU A 188 5.56 -18.13 1.76
C LEU A 188 5.41 -19.06 0.55
N PRO A 189 4.26 -19.69 0.29
CA PRO A 189 4.07 -20.52 -0.89
C PRO A 189 4.39 -19.74 -2.18
N ALA A 190 5.19 -20.35 -3.06
CA ALA A 190 5.58 -19.74 -4.32
C ALA A 190 4.38 -19.45 -5.24
N ALA A 191 3.33 -20.26 -5.13
CA ALA A 191 2.07 -20.07 -5.82
C ALA A 191 0.92 -20.67 -5.00
N VAL A 192 -0.30 -20.19 -5.27
CA VAL A 192 -1.55 -20.75 -4.74
C VAL A 192 -2.53 -21.03 -5.91
N PRO A 193 -3.44 -22.01 -5.77
CA PRO A 193 -4.42 -22.33 -6.81
C PRO A 193 -5.39 -21.17 -7.10
N PHE A 194 -5.79 -21.01 -8.36
CA PHE A 194 -6.83 -20.06 -8.78
C PHE A 194 -7.57 -20.57 -10.02
N GLY A 195 -8.59 -21.40 -9.78
CA GLY A 195 -9.25 -22.16 -10.84
C GLY A 195 -8.24 -23.07 -11.55
N ASP A 196 -8.23 -23.00 -12.89
CA ASP A 196 -7.25 -23.72 -13.73
C ASP A 196 -5.90 -22.99 -13.85
N ALA A 197 -5.73 -21.85 -13.18
CA ALA A 197 -4.51 -21.06 -13.15
C ALA A 197 -3.89 -21.02 -11.74
N GLN A 198 -2.81 -20.26 -11.59
CA GLN A 198 -2.12 -20.02 -10.33
C GLN A 198 -1.99 -18.54 -10.05
N LEU A 199 -1.97 -18.16 -8.77
CA LEU A 199 -1.57 -16.83 -8.31
C LEU A 199 -0.19 -16.93 -7.66
N LYS A 200 0.68 -15.96 -7.92
CA LYS A 200 1.99 -15.84 -7.27
C LYS A 200 1.93 -14.65 -6.30
N PRO A 201 1.99 -14.90 -4.97
CA PRO A 201 2.05 -13.82 -4.00
C PRO A 201 3.30 -12.96 -4.18
N LEU A 202 3.22 -11.69 -3.76
CA LEU A 202 4.42 -10.87 -3.56
C LEU A 202 5.33 -11.59 -2.55
N ARG A 203 6.61 -11.76 -2.88
CA ARG A 203 7.58 -12.60 -2.15
C ARG A 203 7.26 -14.11 -2.11
N GLY A 204 6.42 -14.62 -3.03
CA GLY A 204 6.15 -16.06 -3.12
C GLY A 204 7.45 -16.86 -3.25
N GLY A 205 7.63 -17.85 -2.36
CA GLY A 205 8.82 -18.70 -2.29
C GLY A 205 9.95 -18.14 -1.42
N GLU A 206 9.82 -16.91 -0.91
CA GLU A 206 10.79 -16.31 0.01
C GLU A 206 10.42 -16.59 1.48
N GLU A 207 11.38 -16.41 2.38
CA GLU A 207 11.18 -16.50 3.83
C GLU A 207 10.68 -15.16 4.42
N LEU A 208 9.57 -15.20 5.15
CA LEU A 208 9.05 -14.09 5.96
C LEU A 208 9.45 -14.29 7.42
N GLN A 209 9.68 -13.21 8.15
CA GLN A 209 10.17 -13.22 9.54
C GLN A 209 9.03 -13.18 10.58
N TRP A 210 7.83 -12.86 10.14
CA TRP A 210 6.61 -12.86 10.94
C TRP A 210 5.60 -13.83 10.35
N LYS A 211 4.79 -14.45 11.21
CA LYS A 211 3.75 -15.42 10.85
C LYS A 211 2.48 -15.15 11.63
N LEU A 212 1.36 -15.02 10.94
CA LEU A 212 0.03 -15.03 11.56
C LEU A 212 -0.31 -16.44 12.05
N ILE A 213 -0.62 -16.59 13.34
CA ILE A 213 -0.89 -17.91 13.95
C ILE A 213 -2.31 -18.07 14.51
N ALA A 214 -3.04 -16.97 14.70
CA ALA A 214 -4.42 -16.92 15.17
C ALA A 214 -5.03 -15.57 14.85
#